data_AF-M0PDX1-F1
#
_entry.id   AF-M0PDX1-F1
#
_cell.length_a   1.000
_cell.length_b   1.000
_cell.length_c   1.000
_cell.angle_alpha   90.00
_cell.angle_beta   90.00
_cell.angle_gamma   90.00
#
_symmetry.space_group_name_H-M   'P 1'
#
loop_
_entity.id
_entity.type
_entity.pdbx_description
1 polymer ?
#
loop_
_entity_poly.entity_id
_entity_poly.type
_entity_poly.pdbx_seq_one_letter_code
_entity_poly.pdbx_strand_id
1 'polypeptide(L)'
;MTKWLHSGRRRDLCALLYDAGELRAQSLKNRLESHYDERIDPGSFYATLNSLVESGHLDRRTEGIADVYALTDAGERALRDHYDWLSALVAGGSAESDTADDAGDDIAPSDVPRSNLKD
;
A
#
# COMPACT_ATOMS: atom_id res chain seq x y z
N MET A 1 17.51 -1.30 -1.59
CA MET A 1 16.04 -1.45 -1.49
C MET A 1 15.56 -0.27 -0.67
N THR A 2 14.68 0.64 -1.06
CA THR A 2 13.69 0.72 -2.16
C THR A 2 13.40 2.22 -2.32
N LYS A 3 13.83 2.86 -3.42
CA LYS A 3 13.36 4.22 -3.79
C LYS A 3 11.92 4.20 -4.32
N TRP A 4 11.09 3.33 -3.75
CA TRP A 4 9.75 3.04 -4.25
C TRP A 4 8.78 4.04 -3.62
N LEU A 5 8.19 4.85 -4.49
CA LEU A 5 7.17 5.88 -4.23
C LEU A 5 7.63 7.08 -3.39
N HIS A 6 8.32 8.04 -4.03
CA HIS A 6 8.49 9.40 -3.48
C HIS A 6 7.13 10.11 -3.22
N SER A 7 6.03 9.62 -3.80
CA SER A 7 4.65 10.04 -3.50
C SER A 7 4.05 9.36 -2.25
N GLY A 8 4.78 8.47 -1.58
CA GLY A 8 4.36 7.73 -0.38
C GLY A 8 4.47 8.54 0.91
N ARG A 9 5.46 9.45 1.00
CA ARG A 9 5.78 10.15 2.26
C ARG A 9 4.59 10.83 2.95
N ARG A 10 3.72 11.49 2.19
CA ARG A 10 2.51 12.12 2.76
C ARG A 10 1.58 11.10 3.41
N ARG A 11 1.38 9.95 2.74
CA ARG A 11 0.54 8.86 3.23
C ARG A 11 1.18 8.19 4.44
N ASP A 12 2.49 7.98 4.40
CA ASP A 12 3.23 7.36 5.51
C ASP A 12 3.22 8.24 6.76
N LEU A 13 3.34 9.56 6.60
CA LEU A 13 3.17 10.53 7.69
C LEU A 13 1.76 10.47 8.28
N CYS A 14 0.72 10.43 7.44
CA CYS A 14 -0.66 10.25 7.91
C CYS A 14 -0.82 8.92 8.66
N ALA A 15 -0.25 7.82 8.17
CA ALA A 15 -0.32 6.52 8.84
C ALA A 15 0.38 6.51 10.21
N LEU A 16 1.55 7.14 10.32
CA LEU A 16 2.26 7.29 11.59
C LEU A 16 1.46 8.11 12.60
N LEU A 17 0.75 9.14 12.15
CA LEU A 17 -0.12 9.95 13.01
C LEU A 17 -1.42 9.23 13.36
N TYR A 18 -1.97 8.45 12.45
CA TYR A 18 -3.13 7.60 12.73
C TYR A 18 -2.87 6.60 13.85
N ASP A 19 -1.70 5.93 13.83
CA ASP A 19 -1.27 5.00 14.88
C ASP A 19 -1.01 5.71 16.22
N ALA A 20 -0.37 6.88 16.19
CA ALA A 20 0.10 7.56 17.39
C ALA A 20 -0.88 8.60 17.98
N GLY A 21 -1.91 9.00 17.24
CA GLY A 21 -2.78 10.13 17.55
C GLY A 21 -2.12 11.48 17.22
N GLU A 22 -1.12 11.87 18.02
CA GLU A 22 -0.35 13.09 17.79
C GLU A 22 1.15 12.87 18.05
N LEU A 23 1.99 13.58 17.30
CA LEU A 23 3.44 13.48 17.44
C LEU A 23 4.13 14.82 17.21
N ARG A 24 5.24 15.04 17.93
CA ARG A 24 6.17 16.13 17.63
C ARG A 24 6.86 15.91 16.28
N ALA A 25 7.19 17.00 15.58
CA ALA A 25 7.90 16.96 14.30
C ALA A 25 9.13 16.04 14.31
N GLN A 26 9.97 16.15 15.35
CA GLN A 26 11.18 15.34 15.46
C GLN A 26 10.87 13.84 15.63
N SER A 27 9.82 13.50 16.39
CA SER A 27 9.39 12.12 16.58
C SER A 27 8.86 11.51 15.29
N LEU A 28 8.06 12.28 14.52
CA LEU A 28 7.62 11.88 13.18
C LEU A 28 8.79 11.63 12.24
N LYS A 29 9.73 12.57 12.19
CA LYS A 29 10.91 12.47 11.33
C LYS A 29 11.72 11.21 11.66
N ASN A 30 12.02 10.98 12.94
CA ASN A 30 12.78 9.81 13.37
C ASN A 30 12.08 8.50 13.00
N ARG A 31 10.76 8.39 13.27
CA ARG A 31 10.00 7.18 12.91
C ARG A 31 10.01 6.92 11.40
N LEU A 32 9.86 7.96 10.60
CA LEU A 32 9.87 7.86 9.15
C LEU A 32 11.26 7.49 8.60
N GLU A 33 12.33 8.11 9.12
CA GLU A 33 13.71 7.77 8.76
C GLU A 33 14.05 6.33 9.15
N SER A 34 13.62 5.87 10.33
CA SER A 34 13.77 4.47 10.74
C SER A 34 12.98 3.51 9.85
N HIS A 35 11.77 3.89 9.43
CA HIS A 35 10.97 3.07 8.51
C HIS A 35 11.60 2.96 7.12
N TYR A 36 12.21 4.04 6.63
CA TYR A 36 12.89 4.06 5.33
C TYR A 36 14.33 3.54 5.36
N ASP A 37 14.91 3.34 6.54
CA ASP A 37 16.35 3.08 6.73
C ASP A 37 17.23 4.15 6.01
N GLU A 38 16.77 5.39 6.01
CA GLU A 38 17.42 6.50 5.30
C GLU A 38 17.18 7.84 6.01
N ARG A 39 18.16 8.74 5.93
CA ARG A 39 18.01 10.12 6.41
C ARG A 39 17.20 10.96 5.44
N ILE A 40 16.27 11.73 5.99
CA ILE A 40 15.43 12.67 5.25
C ILE A 40 15.97 14.07 5.47
N ASP A 41 16.16 14.79 4.37
CA ASP A 41 16.49 16.22 4.40
C ASP A 41 15.46 17.00 5.24
N PRO A 42 15.89 17.79 6.24
CA PRO A 42 14.99 18.55 7.09
C PRO A 42 14.05 19.48 6.31
N GLY A 43 14.55 20.18 5.29
CA GLY A 43 13.75 21.11 4.50
C GLY A 43 12.61 20.41 3.77
N SER A 44 12.91 19.29 3.10
CA SER A 44 11.94 18.44 2.42
C SER A 44 10.89 17.86 3.39
N PHE A 45 11.31 17.48 4.59
CA PHE A 45 10.40 16.98 5.64
C PHE A 45 9.40 18.07 6.07
N TYR A 46 9.90 19.25 6.45
CA TYR A 46 9.04 20.35 6.89
C TYR A 46 8.15 20.91 5.77
N ALA A 47 8.64 20.95 4.53
CA ALA A 47 7.82 21.30 3.37
C ALA A 47 6.64 20.32 3.21
N THR A 48 6.87 19.02 3.42
CA THR A 48 5.81 18.01 3.35
C THR A 48 4.75 18.20 4.44
N LEU A 49 5.17 18.44 5.69
CA LEU A 49 4.25 18.73 6.80
C LEU A 49 3.44 20.00 6.52
N ASN A 50 4.09 21.06 6.03
CA ASN A 50 3.41 22.31 5.73
C ASN A 50 2.34 22.11 4.64
N SER A 51 2.65 21.40 3.56
CA SER A 51 1.65 21.10 2.53
C SER A 51 0.47 20.27 3.04
N LEU A 52 0.69 19.36 4.00
CA LEU A 52 -0.38 18.57 4.61
C LEU A 52 -1.28 19.42 5.54
N VAL A 53 -0.70 20.39 6.24
CA VAL A 53 -1.46 21.37 7.04
C VAL A 53 -2.26 22.31 6.13
N GLU A 54 -1.62 22.86 5.10
CA GLU A 54 -2.26 23.78 4.15
C GLU A 54 -3.42 23.12 3.37
N SER A 55 -3.32 21.82 3.11
CA SER A 55 -4.40 21.04 2.47
C SER A 55 -5.47 20.54 3.46
N GLY A 56 -5.34 20.84 4.75
CA GLY A 56 -6.33 20.49 5.78
C GLY A 56 -6.31 19.03 6.21
N HIS A 57 -5.25 18.28 5.89
CA HIS A 57 -5.10 16.89 6.34
C HIS A 57 -4.51 16.77 7.74
N LEU A 58 -3.69 17.75 8.16
CA LEU A 58 -3.10 17.79 9.49
C LEU A 58 -3.44 19.08 10.22
N ASP A 59 -3.64 18.97 11.52
CA ASP A 59 -3.56 20.12 12.43
C ASP A 59 -2.15 20.26 12.98
N ARG A 60 -1.74 21.50 13.24
CA ARG A 60 -0.48 21.84 13.90
C ARG A 60 -0.75 22.71 15.12
N ARG A 61 -0.19 22.30 16.26
CA ARG A 61 -0.23 23.04 17.52
C ARG A 61 1.17 23.17 18.10
N THR A 62 1.52 24.36 18.59
CA THR A 62 2.81 24.58 19.23
C THR A 62 2.70 24.28 20.73
N GLU A 63 3.54 23.37 21.20
CA GLU A 63 3.71 23.02 22.62
C GLU A 63 5.11 23.40 23.11
N GLY A 64 5.20 24.53 23.81
CA GLY A 64 6.49 25.09 24.22
C GLY A 64 7.31 25.49 23.01
N ILE A 65 8.43 24.79 22.78
CA ILE A 65 9.35 25.04 21.65
C ILE A 65 9.15 24.07 20.49
N ALA A 66 8.22 23.12 20.60
CA ALA A 66 8.03 22.07 19.62
C ALA A 66 6.64 22.15 18.99
N ASP A 67 6.58 21.93 17.68
CA ASP A 67 5.31 21.72 17.00
C ASP A 67 4.88 20.25 17.13
N VAL A 68 3.61 20.07 17.47
CA VAL A 68 2.89 18.81 17.52
C VAL A 68 1.90 18.78 16.36
N TYR A 69 1.82 17.63 15.70
CA TYR A 69 0.95 17.40 14.55
C TYR A 69 -0.01 16.25 14.87
N ALA A 70 -1.24 16.36 14.38
CA ALA A 70 -2.27 15.34 14.48
C ALA A 70 -3.06 15.28 13.16
N LEU A 71 -3.70 14.14 12.87
CA LEU A 71 -4.65 14.08 11.76
C LEU A 71 -5.87 14.93 12.08
N THR A 72 -6.36 15.64 11.07
CA THR A 72 -7.75 16.11 11.10
C THR A 72 -8.68 14.95 10.75
N ASP A 73 -9.96 15.10 11.05
CA ASP A 73 -10.99 14.16 10.59
C ASP A 73 -10.95 13.95 9.06
N ALA A 74 -10.63 15.01 8.29
CA ALA A 74 -10.52 14.93 6.85
C ALA A 74 -9.27 14.16 6.40
N GLY A 75 -8.15 14.35 7.10
CA GLY A 75 -6.93 13.57 6.89
C GLY A 75 -7.13 12.09 7.19
N GLU A 76 -7.79 11.77 8.30
CA GLU A 76 -8.08 10.39 8.67
C GLU A 76 -8.96 9.69 7.63
N ARG A 77 -10.06 10.33 7.21
CA ARG A 77 -10.92 9.79 6.14
C ARG A 77 -10.14 9.54 4.85
N ALA A 78 -9.36 10.53 4.40
CA ALA A 78 -8.57 10.40 3.17
C ALA A 78 -7.53 9.26 3.25
N LEU A 79 -6.92 9.05 4.42
CA LEU A 79 -6.01 7.92 4.65
C LEU A 79 -6.74 6.58 4.56
N ARG A 80 -7.88 6.44 5.23
CA ARG A 80 -8.68 5.21 5.23
C ARG A 80 -9.21 4.88 3.84
N ASP A 81 -9.77 5.86 3.14
CA ASP A 81 -10.27 5.69 1.76
C ASP A 81 -9.14 5.21 0.82
N HIS A 82 -7.94 5.77 0.98
CA HIS A 82 -6.78 5.33 0.21
C HIS A 82 -6.35 3.90 0.56
N TYR A 83 -6.35 3.56 1.85
CA TYR A 83 -6.02 2.22 2.32
C TYR A 83 -7.01 1.17 1.79
N ASP A 84 -8.32 1.46 1.84
CA ASP A 84 -9.36 0.56 1.34
C ASP A 84 -9.22 0.32 -0.16
N TRP A 85 -9.01 1.39 -0.94
CA TRP A 85 -8.74 1.29 -2.37
C TRP A 85 -7.48 0.46 -2.68
N LEU A 86 -6.38 0.72 -1.96
CA LEU A 86 -5.12 0.00 -2.18
C LEU A 86 -5.25 -1.48 -1.80
N SER A 87 -5.90 -1.76 -0.67
CA SER A 87 -6.15 -3.11 -0.18
C SER A 87 -7.02 -3.91 -1.16
N ALA A 88 -8.05 -3.29 -1.71
CA ALA A 88 -8.90 -3.91 -2.73
C ALA A 88 -8.12 -4.29 -4.00
N LEU A 89 -7.24 -3.40 -4.48
CA LEU A 89 -6.39 -3.69 -5.64
C LEU A 89 -5.40 -4.83 -5.39
N VAL A 90 -4.75 -4.85 -4.23
CA VAL A 90 -3.78 -5.89 -3.87
C VAL A 90 -4.47 -7.25 -3.68
N ALA A 91 -5.64 -7.27 -3.04
CA ALA A 91 -6.42 -8.49 -2.89
C ALA A 91 -6.94 -9.02 -4.25
N GLY A 92 -7.41 -8.13 -5.13
CA GLY A 92 -7.93 -8.50 -6.45
C GLY A 92 -6.87 -9.01 -7.44
N GLY A 93 -5.60 -8.61 -7.29
CA GLY A 93 -4.51 -9.07 -8.14
C GLY A 93 -4.05 -10.51 -7.92
N SER A 94 -4.67 -11.24 -6.98
CA SER A 94 -4.27 -12.60 -6.59
C SER A 94 -5.23 -13.70 -7.09
N ALA A 95 -6.34 -13.35 -7.74
CA ALA A 95 -7.47 -14.28 -7.98
C ALA A 95 -7.61 -14.79 -9.43
N GLU A 96 -6.77 -14.39 -10.39
CA GLU A 96 -6.93 -14.75 -11.81
C GLU A 96 -5.92 -15.78 -12.36
N SER A 97 -5.27 -16.59 -11.52
CA SER A 97 -4.28 -17.56 -12.00
C SER A 97 -4.48 -19.03 -11.62
N ASP A 98 -5.68 -19.45 -11.16
CA ASP A 98 -5.93 -20.85 -10.75
C ASP A 98 -7.14 -21.54 -11.43
N THR A 99 -7.68 -21.00 -12.53
CA THR A 99 -8.63 -21.75 -13.37
C THR A 99 -8.08 -21.99 -14.75
N ALA A 100 -7.15 -22.94 -14.84
CA ALA A 100 -6.94 -23.74 -16.04
C ALA A 100 -6.75 -25.20 -15.61
N ASP A 101 -7.76 -25.75 -14.94
CA ASP A 101 -7.97 -27.19 -14.85
C ASP A 101 -8.36 -27.70 -16.25
N ASP A 102 -7.49 -28.53 -16.79
CA ASP A 102 -7.82 -29.88 -17.25
C ASP A 102 -9.08 -30.02 -18.13
N ALA A 103 -8.94 -29.66 -19.40
CA ALA A 103 -9.74 -30.27 -20.46
C ALA A 103 -8.92 -31.41 -21.07
N GLY A 104 -8.97 -32.58 -20.44
CA GLY A 104 -8.67 -33.85 -21.09
C GLY A 104 -9.64 -34.04 -22.27
N ASP A 105 -9.15 -33.83 -23.49
CA ASP A 105 -9.86 -34.22 -24.70
C ASP A 105 -9.49 -35.68 -25.00
N ASP A 106 -10.37 -36.58 -24.55
CA ASP A 106 -10.47 -37.98 -24.98
C ASP A 106 -10.68 -38.02 -26.50
N ILE A 107 -9.58 -38.19 -27.26
CA ILE A 107 -9.66 -38.66 -28.65
C ILE A 107 -9.33 -40.16 -28.69
N ALA A 108 -10.37 -40.97 -28.61
CA ALA A 108 -10.45 -42.24 -29.33
C ALA A 108 -11.82 -42.27 -30.01
N PRO A 109 -11.90 -42.55 -31.33
CA PRO A 109 -11.77 -43.95 -31.74
C PRO A 109 -11.18 -44.16 -33.15
N SER A 110 -10.53 -45.29 -33.37
CA SER A 110 -10.67 -45.98 -34.65
C SER A 110 -10.79 -47.49 -34.43
N ASP A 111 -12.01 -47.95 -34.72
CA ASP A 111 -12.37 -49.34 -34.87
C ASP A 111 -11.39 -50.08 -35.79
N VAL A 112 -10.74 -51.10 -35.25
CA VAL A 112 -10.15 -52.18 -36.05
C VAL A 112 -11.04 -53.41 -35.90
N PRO A 113 -11.74 -53.87 -36.95
CA PRO A 113 -12.47 -55.13 -36.90
C PRO A 113 -11.50 -56.32 -37.02
N ARG A 114 -11.40 -57.02 -35.89
CA ARG A 114 -11.11 -58.44 -35.63
C ARG A 114 -10.86 -59.40 -36.82
N SER A 115 -9.68 -60.01 -36.78
CA SER A 115 -9.38 -61.47 -36.73
C SER A 115 -10.23 -62.46 -37.55
N ASN A 116 -9.62 -63.23 -38.46
CA ASN A 116 -9.24 -64.65 -38.28
C ASN A 116 -9.13 -65.46 -39.58
N LEU A 117 -7.98 -66.12 -39.69
CA LEU A 117 -7.66 -67.46 -40.20
C LEU A 117 -8.81 -68.39 -40.70
N LYS A 118 -8.66 -68.87 -41.94
CA LYS A 118 -8.98 -70.20 -42.51
C LYS A 118 -8.60 -70.18 -44.00
N ASP A 119 -7.94 -71.13 -44.66
CA ASP A 119 -7.46 -72.49 -44.39
C ASP A 119 -6.10 -72.66 -45.10
#